data_AF-A0A1I6IMZ0-F1
#
_entry.id   AF-A0A1I6IMZ0-F1
#
_cell.length_a   1.000
_cell.length_b   1.000
_cell.length_c   1.000
_cell.angle_alpha   90.00
_cell.angle_beta   90.00
_cell.angle_gamma   90.00
#
_symmetry.space_group_name_H-M   'P 1'
#
loop_
_entity.id
_entity.type
_entity.pdbx_description
1 polymer ?
#
loop_
_entity_poly.entity_id
_entity_poly.type
_entity_poly.pdbx_seq_one_letter_code
_entity_poly.pdbx_strand_id
1 'polypeptide(L)'
;MYQNQNFISITNKKAEELLAFLAWENGPVKKIKAAETLWPDSSIEKARDSLYKVCRYLSSLQKNDISIPFTQYREELYLDLSQVECDFLIFESLCKENNCIAQWEEAVKLYHGPFLFDHYYEWTEQAEAYYDIRYLELIQRLADYYQKQGNAKLVSFYKNKLL
;
A
#
# COMPACT_ATOMS: atom_id res chain seq x y z
N MET A 1 -1.28 8.86 -8.39
CA MET A 1 -2.67 8.91 -7.83
C MET A 1 -3.61 9.47 -8.88
N TYR A 2 -4.86 9.02 -8.93
CA TYR A 2 -5.86 9.55 -9.85
C TYR A 2 -6.80 10.51 -9.13
N GLN A 3 -7.09 11.67 -9.73
CA GLN A 3 -8.13 12.60 -9.30
C GLN A 3 -8.96 12.99 -10.53
N ASN A 4 -10.28 12.83 -10.49
CA ASN A 4 -11.18 13.11 -11.63
C ASN A 4 -10.70 12.43 -12.94
N GLN A 5 -10.22 11.18 -12.87
CA GLN A 5 -9.64 10.43 -13.99
C GLN A 5 -8.31 10.97 -14.56
N ASN A 6 -7.71 11.99 -13.95
CA ASN A 6 -6.40 12.51 -14.32
C ASN A 6 -5.32 11.97 -13.39
N PHE A 7 -4.23 11.47 -13.98
CA PHE A 7 -3.06 11.05 -13.24
C PHE A 7 -2.31 12.28 -12.70
N ILE A 8 -2.19 12.36 -11.38
CA ILE A 8 -1.37 13.37 -10.71
C ILE A 8 -0.04 12.73 -10.37
N SER A 9 1.02 13.26 -10.98
CA SER A 9 2.39 12.90 -10.67
C SER A 9 2.91 13.75 -9.53
N ILE A 10 3.35 13.11 -8.45
CA ILE A 10 4.12 13.76 -7.40
C ILE A 10 5.60 13.70 -7.80
N THR A 11 6.18 14.85 -8.10
CA THR A 11 7.57 14.93 -8.58
C THR A 11 8.60 14.74 -7.46
N ASN A 12 8.21 14.96 -6.20
CA ASN A 12 9.07 14.76 -5.04
C ASN A 12 8.99 13.32 -4.53
N LYS A 13 10.06 12.55 -4.71
CA LYS A 13 10.14 11.13 -4.31
C LYS A 13 9.92 10.88 -2.81
N LYS A 14 10.39 11.75 -1.92
CA LYS A 14 10.13 11.60 -0.48
C LYS A 14 8.70 11.95 -0.10
N ALA A 15 8.02 12.78 -0.88
CA ALA A 15 6.58 13.02 -0.71
C ALA A 15 5.76 11.82 -1.19
N GLU A 16 6.13 11.20 -2.30
CA GLU A 16 5.55 9.95 -2.79
C GLU A 16 5.72 8.82 -1.75
N GLU A 17 6.93 8.64 -1.24
CA GLU A 17 7.23 7.66 -0.18
C GLU A 17 6.44 7.92 1.10
N LEU A 18 6.32 9.18 1.55
CA LEU A 18 5.54 9.52 2.74
C LEU A 18 4.07 9.09 2.58
N LEU A 19 3.46 9.37 1.42
CA LEU A 19 2.07 9.02 1.19
C LEU A 19 1.89 7.50 1.12
N ALA A 20 2.82 6.78 0.48
CA ALA A 20 2.81 5.32 0.46
C ALA A 20 2.91 4.73 1.88
N PHE A 21 3.82 5.28 2.70
CA PHE A 21 3.99 4.87 4.09
C PHE A 21 2.73 5.14 4.93
N LEU A 22 2.13 6.32 4.81
CA LEU A 22 0.88 6.65 5.51
C LEU A 22 -0.29 5.77 5.05
N ALA A 23 -0.34 5.41 3.77
CA ALA A 23 -1.36 4.51 3.24
C ALA A 23 -1.23 3.10 3.80
N TRP A 24 0.00 2.59 3.90
CA TRP A 24 0.30 1.30 4.50
C TRP A 24 -0.04 1.26 6.00
N GLU A 25 0.36 2.29 6.74
CA GLU A 25 0.07 2.41 8.18
C GLU A 25 -1.44 2.50 8.47
N ASN A 26 -2.24 3.02 7.52
CA ASN A 26 -3.70 3.06 7.58
C ASN A 26 -4.23 3.64 8.90
N GLY A 27 -3.70 4.82 9.27
CA GLY A 27 -4.06 5.51 10.50
C GLY A 27 -3.16 6.70 10.82
N PRO A 28 -3.37 7.38 11.96
CA PRO A 28 -2.51 8.47 12.39
C PRO A 28 -1.08 7.98 12.69
N VAL A 29 -0.08 8.63 12.09
CA VAL A 29 1.33 8.31 12.28
C VAL A 29 2.04 9.48 12.95
N LYS A 30 2.78 9.19 14.02
CA LYS A 30 3.61 10.22 14.67
C LYS A 30 4.69 10.72 13.72
N LYS A 31 4.90 12.04 13.68
CA LYS A 31 5.97 12.69 12.89
C LYS A 31 7.35 12.12 13.17
N ILE A 32 7.62 11.76 14.43
CA ILE A 32 8.90 11.13 14.80
C ILE A 32 9.09 9.78 14.11
N LYS A 33 8.06 8.91 14.14
CA LYS A 33 8.05 7.62 13.44
C LYS A 33 8.25 7.82 11.94
N ALA A 34 7.47 8.72 11.32
CA ALA A 34 7.61 9.01 9.89
C ALA A 34 9.01 9.55 9.53
N ALA A 35 9.60 10.40 10.37
CA ALA A 35 10.94 10.93 10.13
C ALA A 35 12.02 9.83 10.19
N GLU A 36 11.99 8.99 11.22
CA GLU A 36 12.94 7.88 11.39
C GLU A 36 12.78 6.85 10.28
N THR A 37 11.55 6.53 9.86
CA THR A 37 11.28 5.58 8.80
C THR A 37 11.74 6.07 7.42
N LEU A 38 11.50 7.35 7.09
CA LEU A 38 11.85 7.88 5.77
C LEU A 38 13.32 8.30 5.66
N TRP A 39 14.02 8.54 6.77
CA TRP A 39 15.44 8.92 6.78
C TRP A 39 16.22 8.16 7.85
N PRO A 40 16.36 6.83 7.72
CA PRO A 40 16.96 5.99 8.75
C PRO A 40 18.44 6.33 9.01
N ASP A 41 19.17 6.79 7.99
CA ASP A 41 20.58 7.16 8.10
C ASP A 41 20.83 8.60 8.60
N SER A 42 19.77 9.37 8.88
CA SER A 42 19.89 10.76 9.33
C SER A 42 19.79 10.89 10.86
N SER A 43 20.41 11.93 11.41
CA SER A 43 20.09 12.32 12.79
C SER A 43 18.62 12.72 12.89
N ILE A 44 18.02 12.54 14.06
CA ILE A 44 16.59 12.80 14.24
C ILE A 44 16.23 14.27 13.92
N GLU A 45 17.11 15.22 14.22
CA GLU A 45 16.90 16.64 13.91
C GLU A 45 16.82 16.85 12.38
N LYS A 46 17.76 16.27 11.64
CA LYS A 46 17.80 16.37 10.17
C LYS A 46 16.61 15.65 9.51
N ALA A 47 16.23 14.49 10.05
CA ALA A 47 15.08 13.73 9.57
C ALA A 47 13.78 14.54 9.77
N ARG A 48 13.59 15.16 10.95
CA ARG A 48 12.43 16.02 11.23
C ARG A 48 12.40 17.25 10.33
N ASP A 49 13.52 17.94 10.15
CA ASP A 49 13.61 19.09 9.25
C ASP A 49 13.27 18.72 7.80
N SER A 50 13.71 17.56 7.35
CA SER A 50 13.39 17.02 6.03
C SER A 50 11.90 16.67 5.91
N LEU A 51 11.33 16.02 6.92
CA LEU A 51 9.90 15.74 7.00
C LEU A 51 9.08 17.03 6.92
N TYR A 52 9.46 18.09 7.65
CA TYR A 52 8.75 19.37 7.58
C TYR A 52 8.74 19.97 6.17
N LYS A 53 9.85 19.85 5.42
CA LYS A 53 9.91 20.31 4.02
C LYS A 53 8.97 19.51 3.12
N VAL A 54 8.93 18.19 3.29
CA VAL A 54 8.01 17.30 2.55
C VAL A 54 6.55 17.62 2.87
N CYS A 55 6.19 17.79 4.14
CA CYS A 55 4.83 18.16 4.55
C CYS A 55 4.42 19.53 3.99
N ARG A 56 5.34 20.51 3.98
CA ARG A 56 5.09 21.83 3.36
C ARG A 56 4.87 21.72 1.85
N TYR A 57 5.64 20.88 1.17
CA TYR A 57 5.46 20.61 -0.25
C TYR A 57 4.07 20.01 -0.52
N LEU A 58 3.66 18.97 0.21
CA LEU A 58 2.31 18.38 0.10
C LEU A 58 1.20 19.41 0.36
N SER A 59 1.36 20.22 1.41
CA SER A 59 0.41 21.29 1.74
C SER A 59 0.34 22.37 0.64
N SER A 60 1.44 22.60 -0.08
CA SER A 60 1.47 23.56 -1.19
C SER A 60 0.76 23.03 -2.43
N LEU A 61 0.82 21.72 -2.69
CA LEU A 61 0.05 21.09 -3.76
C LEU A 61 -1.45 21.24 -3.53
N GLN A 62 -1.92 21.01 -2.29
CA GLN A 62 -3.32 21.22 -1.90
C GLN A 62 -3.81 22.65 -2.12
N LYS A 63 -2.94 23.66 -1.92
CA LYS A 63 -3.27 25.07 -2.19
C LYS A 63 -3.36 25.40 -3.68
N ASN A 64 -2.76 24.58 -4.54
CA ASN A 64 -2.78 24.72 -5.99
C ASN A 64 -3.83 23.79 -6.63
N ASP A 65 -4.93 23.52 -5.91
CA ASP A 65 -6.06 22.69 -6.33
C ASP A 65 -5.74 21.21 -6.64
N ILE A 66 -4.58 20.71 -6.20
CA ILE A 66 -4.23 19.28 -6.26
C ILE A 66 -4.75 18.62 -4.99
N SER A 67 -5.85 17.88 -5.10
CA SER A 67 -6.48 17.25 -3.93
C SER A 67 -5.67 16.04 -3.49
N ILE A 68 -4.83 16.23 -2.49
CA ILE A 68 -4.17 15.15 -1.76
C ILE A 68 -4.90 15.05 -0.41
N PRO A 69 -5.47 13.89 -0.02
CA PRO A 69 -6.17 13.72 1.25
C PRO A 69 -5.23 13.66 2.47
N PHE A 70 -4.14 14.43 2.44
CA PHE A 70 -3.12 14.49 3.47
C PHE A 70 -3.44 15.57 4.50
N THR A 71 -3.37 15.23 5.78
CA THR A 71 -3.56 16.17 6.88
C THR A 71 -2.44 16.01 7.91
N GLN A 72 -2.09 17.11 8.55
CA GLN A 72 -1.20 17.14 9.71
C GLN A 72 -1.94 17.76 10.89
N TYR A 73 -1.92 17.09 12.03
CA TYR A 73 -2.52 17.57 13.28
C TYR A 73 -1.55 17.34 14.44
N ARG A 74 -1.11 18.43 15.08
CA ARG A 74 -0.08 18.39 16.14
C ARG A 74 1.16 17.61 15.69
N GLU A 75 1.48 16.52 16.37
CA GLU A 75 2.62 15.63 16.09
C GLU A 75 2.25 14.42 15.23
N GLU A 76 1.08 14.42 14.60
CA GLU A 76 0.58 13.32 13.78
C GLU A 76 0.37 13.74 12.32
N LEU A 77 0.55 12.76 11.44
CA LEU A 77 0.32 12.81 10.01
C LEU A 77 -0.76 11.78 9.66
N TYR A 78 -1.63 12.12 8.73
CA TYR A 78 -2.75 11.28 8.34
C TYR A 78 -2.99 11.39 6.84
N LEU A 79 -3.40 10.27 6.24
CA LEU A 79 -3.89 10.19 4.87
C LEU A 79 -5.31 9.62 4.91
N ASP A 80 -6.29 10.38 4.43
CA ASP A 80 -7.68 9.93 4.32
C ASP A 80 -7.83 8.97 3.13
N LEU A 81 -7.79 7.68 3.42
CA LEU A 81 -7.89 6.61 2.44
C LEU A 81 -9.30 6.45 1.85
N SER A 82 -10.33 7.09 2.41
CA SER A 82 -11.66 7.08 1.78
C SER A 82 -11.69 7.83 0.45
N GLN A 83 -10.66 8.64 0.18
CA GLN A 83 -10.48 9.40 -1.06
C GLN A 83 -9.34 8.88 -1.93
N VAL A 84 -8.75 7.73 -1.58
CA VAL A 84 -7.62 7.16 -2.32
C VAL A 84 -7.99 5.76 -2.80
N GLU A 85 -7.81 5.54 -4.10
CA GLU A 85 -7.89 4.20 -4.68
C GLU A 85 -6.49 3.55 -4.61
N CYS A 86 -6.38 2.48 -3.83
CA CYS A 86 -5.16 1.67 -3.70
C CYS A 86 -5.49 0.20 -3.92
N ASP A 87 -4.77 -0.44 -4.84
CA ASP A 87 -4.86 -1.87 -5.13
C ASP A 87 -4.68 -2.75 -3.88
N PHE A 88 -3.72 -2.44 -3.01
CA PHE A 88 -3.48 -3.20 -1.80
C PHE A 88 -4.60 -3.06 -0.75
N LEU A 89 -5.31 -1.93 -0.71
CA LEU A 89 -6.48 -1.76 0.17
C LEU A 89 -7.66 -2.58 -0.35
N ILE A 90 -7.84 -2.61 -1.67
CA ILE A 90 -8.83 -3.46 -2.33
C ILE A 90 -8.49 -4.93 -2.06
N PHE A 91 -7.23 -5.33 -2.24
CA PHE A 91 -6.73 -6.66 -1.90
C PHE A 91 -7.06 -7.04 -0.46
N GLU A 92 -6.73 -6.19 0.52
CA GLU A 92 -7.04 -6.44 1.93
C GLU A 92 -8.55 -6.59 2.18
N SER A 93 -9.39 -5.81 1.51
CA SER A 93 -10.84 -5.91 1.65
C SER A 93 -11.37 -7.26 1.13
N LEU A 94 -10.88 -7.71 -0.03
CA LEU A 94 -11.25 -8.98 -0.65
C LEU A 94 -10.74 -10.19 0.15
N CYS A 95 -9.60 -10.06 0.84
CA CYS A 95 -9.06 -11.08 1.72
C CYS A 95 -9.90 -11.32 2.99
N LYS A 96 -10.57 -10.27 3.51
CA LYS A 96 -11.32 -10.33 4.77
C LYS A 96 -12.64 -11.07 4.66
N GLU A 97 -13.24 -11.09 3.48
CA GLU A 97 -14.51 -11.77 3.26
C GLU A 97 -14.30 -13.29 3.18
N ASN A 98 -14.68 -13.97 4.26
CA ASN A 98 -14.55 -15.41 4.35
C ASN A 98 -15.51 -16.12 3.38
N ASN A 99 -14.97 -17.09 2.63
CA ASN A 99 -15.70 -18.03 1.78
C ASN A 99 -16.32 -17.46 0.49
N CYS A 100 -15.92 -16.27 0.05
CA CYS A 100 -16.32 -15.77 -1.26
C CYS A 100 -15.24 -16.06 -2.31
N ILE A 101 -15.39 -17.17 -3.03
CA ILE A 101 -14.38 -17.61 -4.02
C ILE A 101 -14.13 -16.54 -5.07
N ALA A 102 -15.18 -15.92 -5.62
CA ALA A 102 -15.04 -14.87 -6.63
C ALA A 102 -14.18 -13.68 -6.17
N GLN A 103 -14.26 -13.30 -4.89
CA GLN A 103 -13.45 -12.23 -4.32
C GLN A 103 -12.00 -12.66 -4.12
N TRP A 104 -11.76 -13.90 -3.69
CA TRP A 104 -10.40 -14.45 -3.60
C TRP A 104 -9.74 -14.52 -4.98
N GLU A 105 -10.49 -14.90 -6.02
CA GLU A 105 -9.99 -14.89 -7.39
C GLU A 105 -9.64 -13.46 -7.85
N GLU A 106 -10.41 -12.45 -7.46
CA GLU A 106 -10.12 -11.06 -7.77
C GLU A 106 -8.90 -10.53 -7.01
N ALA A 107 -8.77 -10.86 -5.72
CA ALA A 107 -7.59 -10.51 -4.92
C ALA A 107 -6.30 -11.05 -5.54
N VAL A 108 -6.31 -12.31 -6.02
CA VAL A 108 -5.17 -12.93 -6.69
C VAL A 108 -4.79 -12.21 -8.00
N LYS A 109 -5.74 -11.56 -8.68
CA LYS A 109 -5.44 -10.78 -9.90
C LYS A 109 -4.79 -9.44 -9.59
N LEU A 110 -5.09 -8.82 -8.45
CA LEU A 110 -4.51 -7.54 -8.04
C LEU A 110 -3.05 -7.67 -7.61
N TYR A 111 -2.63 -8.86 -7.16
CA TYR A 111 -1.26 -9.10 -6.76
C TYR A 111 -0.36 -9.32 -7.99
N HIS A 112 0.49 -8.34 -8.29
CA HIS A 112 1.38 -8.35 -9.44
C HIS A 112 2.86 -8.59 -9.09
N GLY A 113 3.19 -8.65 -7.80
CA GLY A 113 4.55 -8.82 -7.31
C GLY A 113 4.73 -8.18 -5.93
N PRO A 114 5.99 -8.05 -5.47
CA PRO A 114 6.29 -7.46 -4.17
C PRO A 114 5.73 -6.05 -4.03
N PHE A 115 5.30 -5.72 -2.81
CA PHE A 115 4.73 -4.43 -2.48
C PHE A 115 5.69 -3.28 -2.80
N LEU A 116 5.24 -2.33 -3.64
CA LEU A 116 6.03 -1.18 -4.09
C LEU A 116 7.42 -1.53 -4.66
N PHE A 117 7.54 -2.69 -5.32
CA PHE A 117 8.81 -3.23 -5.84
C PHE A 117 9.64 -2.20 -6.64
N ASP A 118 9.00 -1.36 -7.46
CA ASP A 118 9.70 -0.37 -8.29
C ASP A 118 10.29 0.82 -7.51
N HIS A 119 9.95 0.98 -6.22
CA HIS A 119 10.32 2.13 -5.41
C HIS A 119 11.45 1.87 -4.41
N TYR A 120 11.72 0.60 -4.07
CA TYR A 120 12.82 0.17 -3.17
C TYR A 120 12.90 0.97 -1.85
N TYR A 121 11.76 1.19 -1.19
CA TYR A 121 11.75 1.87 0.11
C TYR A 121 12.16 0.89 1.21
N GLU A 122 13.06 1.29 2.11
CA GLU A 122 13.62 0.37 3.12
C GLU A 122 12.57 -0.25 4.07
N TRP A 123 11.46 0.45 4.30
CA TRP A 123 10.40 -0.01 5.18
C TRP A 123 9.43 -1.02 4.52
N THR A 124 9.55 -1.28 3.21
CA THR A 124 8.61 -2.16 2.50
C THR A 124 8.83 -3.63 2.82
N GLU A 125 9.98 -4.05 3.35
CA GLU A 125 10.26 -5.46 3.63
C GLU A 125 9.16 -6.11 4.49
N GLN A 126 8.67 -5.42 5.52
CA GLN A 126 7.58 -5.92 6.35
C GLN A 126 6.25 -6.00 5.59
N ALA A 127 5.96 -5.01 4.74
CA ALA A 127 4.75 -4.97 3.94
C ALA A 127 4.77 -6.06 2.84
N GLU A 128 5.90 -6.23 2.17
CA GLU A 128 6.16 -7.29 1.18
C GLU A 128 5.91 -8.66 1.80
N ALA A 129 6.59 -8.99 2.90
CA ALA A 129 6.39 -10.28 3.58
C ALA A 129 4.92 -10.51 4.00
N TYR A 130 4.23 -9.46 4.45
CA TYR A 130 2.81 -9.55 4.81
C TYR A 130 1.92 -9.89 3.60
N TYR A 131 2.09 -9.18 2.48
CA TYR A 131 1.29 -9.40 1.28
C TYR A 131 1.62 -10.71 0.57
N ASP A 132 2.89 -11.11 0.58
CA ASP A 132 3.35 -12.38 0.01
C ASP A 132 2.69 -13.55 0.72
N ILE A 133 2.70 -13.56 2.06
CA ILE A 133 2.05 -14.61 2.85
C ILE A 133 0.55 -14.66 2.54
N ARG A 134 -0.13 -13.50 2.52
CA ARG A 134 -1.57 -13.43 2.21
C ARG A 134 -1.90 -13.96 0.82
N TYR A 135 -1.09 -13.60 -0.18
CA TYR A 135 -1.25 -14.09 -1.54
C TYR A 135 -1.07 -15.61 -1.61
N LEU A 136 -0.02 -16.15 -0.98
CA LEU A 136 0.23 -17.60 -0.93
C LEU A 136 -0.91 -18.35 -0.22
N GLU A 137 -1.43 -17.80 0.88
CA GLU A 137 -2.61 -18.35 1.57
C GLU A 137 -3.84 -18.39 0.66
N LEU A 138 -4.10 -17.34 -0.12
CA LEU A 138 -5.24 -17.28 -1.03
C LEU A 138 -5.15 -18.30 -2.17
N ILE A 139 -4.01 -18.39 -2.85
CA ILE A 139 -3.86 -19.34 -3.97
C ILE A 139 -3.94 -20.79 -3.47
N GLN A 140 -3.44 -21.09 -2.27
CA GLN A 140 -3.59 -22.41 -1.64
C GLN A 140 -5.07 -22.71 -1.35
N ARG A 141 -5.81 -21.76 -0.76
CA ARG A 141 -7.25 -21.91 -0.48
C ARG A 141 -8.07 -22.13 -1.76
N LEU A 142 -7.74 -21.40 -2.84
CA LEU A 142 -8.39 -21.57 -4.14
C LEU A 142 -8.08 -22.94 -4.75
N ALA A 143 -6.83 -23.40 -4.68
CA ALA A 143 -6.46 -24.75 -5.12
C ALA A 143 -7.24 -25.83 -4.35
N ASP A 144 -7.35 -25.71 -3.03
CA ASP A 144 -8.08 -26.66 -2.18
C ASP A 144 -9.59 -26.64 -2.45
N TYR A 145 -10.17 -25.46 -2.69
CA TYR A 145 -11.56 -25.32 -3.08
C TYR A 145 -11.84 -26.04 -4.41
N TYR A 146 -11.08 -25.76 -5.46
CA TYR A 146 -11.29 -26.38 -6.76
C TYR A 146 -10.94 -27.87 -6.80
N GLN A 147 -10.05 -28.32 -5.92
CA GLN A 147 -9.76 -29.75 -5.71
C GLN A 147 -10.99 -30.48 -5.19
N LYS A 148 -11.72 -29.90 -4.22
CA LYS A 148 -12.97 -30.46 -3.69
C LYS A 148 -14.10 -30.48 -4.71
N GLN A 149 -14.10 -29.52 -5.64
CA GLN A 149 -15.06 -29.47 -6.75
C GLN A 149 -14.67 -30.36 -7.95
N GLY A 150 -13.53 -31.05 -7.91
CA GLY A 150 -13.04 -31.88 -9.01
C GLY A 150 -12.56 -31.10 -10.25
N ASN A 151 -12.32 -29.78 -10.13
CA ASN A 151 -11.87 -28.95 -11.25
C ASN A 151 -10.34 -28.97 -11.38
N ALA A 152 -9.81 -30.03 -11.99
CA ALA A 152 -8.38 -30.23 -12.14
C ALA A 152 -7.65 -29.09 -12.87
N LYS A 153 -8.32 -28.42 -13.83
CA LYS A 153 -7.71 -27.31 -14.58
C LYS A 153 -7.40 -26.12 -13.68
N LEU A 154 -8.35 -25.71 -12.83
CA LEU A 154 -8.14 -24.60 -11.90
C LEU A 154 -7.19 -24.97 -10.76
N VAL A 155 -7.20 -26.22 -10.30
CA VAL A 155 -6.18 -26.70 -9.35
C VAL A 155 -4.77 -26.51 -9.90
N SER A 156 -4.51 -26.98 -11.14
CA SER A 156 -3.19 -26.80 -11.77
C SER A 156 -2.85 -25.32 -11.97
N PHE A 157 -3.82 -24.49 -12.35
CA PHE A 157 -3.61 -23.05 -12.50
C PHE A 157 -3.12 -22.40 -11.21
N TYR A 158 -3.80 -22.61 -10.08
CA TYR A 158 -3.40 -22.02 -8.80
C TYR A 158 -2.15 -22.66 -8.21
N LYS A 159 -1.92 -23.97 -8.42
CA LYS A 159 -0.68 -24.62 -7.98
C LYS A 159 0.55 -24.13 -8.74
N ASN A 160 0.44 -23.84 -10.04
CA ASN A 160 1.55 -23.29 -10.81
C ASN A 160 1.93 -21.87 -10.38
N LYS A 161 1.06 -21.16 -9.65
CA LYS A 161 1.36 -19.84 -9.05
C LYS A 161 2.10 -19.94 -7.70
N LEU A 162 2.24 -21.14 -7.13
CA LEU A 162 3.04 -21.41 -5.93
C LEU A 162 4.53 -21.68 -6.25
N LEU A 163 4.86 -21.94 -7.53
CA LEU A 163 6.18 -22.30 -8.03
C LEU A 163 6.86 -21.10 -8.69
#